data_AF-A0A3N7GTY5-F1
#
_entry.id   AF-A0A3N7GTY5-F1
#
_cell.length_a   1.000
_cell.length_b   1.000
_cell.length_c   1.000
_cell.angle_alpha   90.00
_cell.angle_beta   90.00
_cell.angle_gamma   90.00
#
_symmetry.space_group_name_H-M   'P 1'
#
loop_
_entity.id
_entity.type
_entity.pdbx_description
1 polymer ?
#
loop_
_entity_poly.entity_id
_entity_poly.type
_entity_poly.pdbx_seq_one_letter_code
_entity_poly.pdbx_strand_id
1 'polypeptide(L)'
;YSLVDAFTYGEMWVAVIAIVMIIVMTASQFYTQLQIMSKNQTPEMKASPMYRQQKILLYILPFVFLISGLAFPIGVMFYWLTSNIWTMVQQALVIRTMPTPGSEAALAREARLAKKNRGRMADDAAAIATAVEEKEPEKPVRTQRQQPVGKNRAKKQGGPKK
;
A
#
# COMPACT_ATOMS: atom_id res chain seq x y z
N TYR A 1 38.57 15.47 3.93
CA TYR A 1 37.98 15.82 2.63
C TYR A 1 36.55 16.32 2.79
N SER A 2 36.46 17.56 3.25
CA SER A 2 35.25 18.40 3.37
C SER A 2 35.07 19.26 2.11
N LEU A 3 33.97 20.03 2.01
CA LEU A 3 33.77 21.01 0.94
C LEU A 3 34.84 22.11 0.94
N VAL A 4 35.27 22.53 2.13
CA VAL A 4 36.35 23.52 2.27
C VAL A 4 37.66 22.95 1.72
N ASP A 5 37.97 21.68 2.00
CA ASP A 5 39.15 21.01 1.44
C ASP A 5 39.06 20.96 -0.10
N ALA A 6 37.90 20.60 -0.66
CA ALA A 6 37.72 20.51 -2.10
C ALA A 6 37.94 21.84 -2.84
N PHE A 7 37.46 22.96 -2.28
CA PHE A 7 37.72 24.28 -2.83
C PHE A 7 39.17 24.75 -2.61
N THR A 8 39.78 24.35 -1.49
CA THR A 8 41.17 24.75 -1.15
C THR A 8 42.21 23.99 -1.98
N TYR A 9 41.96 22.71 -2.29
CA TYR A 9 42.86 21.86 -3.08
C TYR A 9 42.52 21.82 -4.57
N GLY A 10 41.51 22.57 -5.04
CA GLY A 10 41.16 22.66 -6.46
C GLY A 10 40.41 21.43 -7.03
N GLU A 11 39.93 20.53 -6.17
CA GLU A 11 39.20 19.34 -6.57
C GLU A 11 37.72 19.66 -6.89
N MET A 12 37.52 20.35 -8.01
CA MET A 12 36.20 20.83 -8.47
C MET A 12 35.14 19.71 -8.52
N TRP A 13 35.53 18.50 -8.90
CA TRP A 13 34.63 17.33 -8.94
C TRP A 13 34.08 16.98 -7.57
N VAL A 14 34.92 17.05 -6.53
CA VAL A 14 34.56 16.73 -5.16
C VAL A 14 33.60 17.78 -4.59
N ALA A 15 33.82 19.05 -4.95
CA ALA A 15 32.91 20.14 -4.59
C ALA A 15 31.52 19.99 -5.23
N VAL A 16 31.46 19.63 -6.52
CA VAL A 16 30.21 19.38 -7.24
C VAL A 16 29.43 18.22 -6.60
N ILE A 17 30.10 17.10 -6.33
CA ILE A 17 29.47 15.92 -5.69
C ILE A 17 28.87 16.28 -4.33
N ALA A 18 29.59 17.03 -3.50
CA ALA A 18 29.11 17.42 -2.20
C ALA A 18 27.92 18.39 -2.26
N ILE A 19 27.92 19.38 -3.18
CA ILE A 19 26.78 20.27 -3.38
C ILE A 19 25.54 19.48 -3.82
N VAL A 20 25.69 18.59 -4.80
CA VAL A 20 24.59 17.73 -5.28
C VAL A 20 24.05 16.87 -4.13
N MET A 21 24.93 16.30 -3.31
CA MET A 21 24.53 15.48 -2.17
C MET A 21 23.72 16.28 -1.13
N ILE A 22 24.11 17.51 -0.81
CA ILE A 22 23.35 18.38 0.11
C ILE A 22 21.95 18.64 -0.43
N ILE A 23 21.85 18.96 -1.72
CA ILE A 23 20.57 19.24 -2.38
C ILE A 23 19.68 17.99 -2.34
N VAL A 24 20.20 16.84 -2.75
CA VAL A 24 19.46 15.57 -2.75
C VAL A 24 19.02 15.19 -1.34
N MET A 25 19.91 15.30 -0.36
CA MET A 25 19.63 14.96 1.03
C MET A 25 18.56 15.87 1.63
N THR A 26 18.68 17.18 1.42
CA THR A 26 17.69 18.17 1.85
C THR A 26 16.34 17.92 1.19
N ALA A 27 16.31 17.69 -0.12
CA ALA A 27 15.09 17.39 -0.87
C ALA A 27 14.41 16.10 -0.38
N SER A 28 15.18 15.02 -0.17
CA SER A 28 14.67 13.75 0.33
C SER A 28 14.07 13.88 1.74
N GLN A 29 14.74 14.62 2.62
CA GLN A 29 14.27 14.82 3.99
C GLN A 29 13.01 15.69 4.01
N PHE A 30 12.98 16.73 3.20
CA PHE A 30 11.82 17.60 3.03
C PHE A 30 10.61 16.83 2.49
N TYR A 31 10.82 15.99 1.47
CA TYR A 31 9.78 15.14 0.90
C TYR A 31 9.20 14.17 1.93
N THR A 32 10.07 13.51 2.70
CA THR A 32 9.69 12.57 3.75
C THR A 32 8.86 13.26 4.85
N GLN A 33 9.32 14.42 5.30
CA GLN A 33 8.59 15.27 6.26
C GLN A 33 7.22 15.69 5.72
N LEU A 34 7.14 16.14 4.47
CA LEU A 34 5.87 16.49 3.84
C LEU A 34 4.91 15.30 3.76
N GLN A 35 5.38 14.09 3.43
CA GLN A 35 4.52 12.90 3.43
C GLN A 35 3.90 12.63 4.80
N ILE A 36 4.72 12.70 5.87
CA ILE A 36 4.24 12.49 7.24
C ILE A 36 3.19 13.53 7.59
N MET A 37 3.49 14.82 7.39
CA MET A 37 2.65 15.92 7.84
C MET A 37 1.34 16.08 7.05
N SER A 38 1.37 15.83 5.74
CA SER A 38 0.21 16.04 4.88
C SER A 38 -0.77 14.87 4.92
N LYS A 39 -0.29 13.63 4.78
CA LYS A 39 -1.13 12.46 4.49
C LYS A 39 -1.36 11.55 5.70
N ASN A 40 -0.51 11.60 6.72
CA ASN A 40 -0.53 10.67 7.86
C ASN A 40 -0.85 11.34 9.22
N GLN A 41 -1.61 12.45 9.21
CA GLN A 41 -2.02 13.19 10.40
C GLN A 41 -3.55 13.41 10.42
N THR A 42 -4.18 13.23 11.58
CA THR A 42 -5.59 13.58 11.79
C THR A 42 -5.76 15.10 11.99
N PRO A 43 -6.97 15.65 11.83
CA PRO A 43 -7.23 17.08 12.09
C PRO A 43 -6.85 17.50 13.51
N GLU A 44 -7.06 16.63 14.49
CA GLU A 44 -6.70 16.84 15.89
C GLU A 44 -5.18 16.88 16.09
N MET A 45 -4.43 15.98 15.45
CA MET A 45 -2.96 16.01 15.48
C MET A 45 -2.38 17.29 14.86
N LYS A 46 -2.99 17.82 13.79
CA LYS A 46 -2.57 19.09 13.16
C LYS A 46 -2.74 20.30 14.09
N ALA A 47 -3.66 20.24 15.06
CA ALA A 47 -3.86 21.29 16.06
C ALA A 47 -2.87 21.19 17.24
N SER A 48 -2.17 20.07 17.38
CA SER A 48 -1.29 19.83 18.52
C SER A 48 -0.05 20.75 18.54
N PRO A 49 0.48 21.10 19.72
CA PRO A 49 1.76 21.78 19.85
C PRO A 49 2.92 21.01 19.19
N MET A 50 2.87 19.68 19.22
CA MET A 50 3.86 18.80 18.61
C MET A 50 3.95 19.00 17.08
N TYR A 51 2.81 19.11 16.40
CA TYR A 51 2.78 19.39 14.96
C TYR A 51 3.43 20.73 14.61
N ARG A 52 3.19 21.77 15.42
CA ARG A 52 3.84 23.07 15.23
C ARG A 52 5.36 22.98 15.39
N GLN A 53 5.84 22.24 16.38
CA GLN A 53 7.28 22.01 16.58
C GLN A 53 7.90 21.26 15.40
N GLN A 54 7.27 20.19 14.92
CA GLN A 54 7.73 19.46 13.73
C GLN A 54 7.78 20.35 12.49
N LYS A 55 6.78 21.24 12.32
CA LYS A 55 6.70 22.17 11.19
C LYS A 55 7.82 23.19 11.24
N ILE A 56 8.14 23.73 12.41
CA ILE A 56 9.28 24.63 12.61
C ILE A 56 10.58 23.92 12.24
N LEU A 57 10.76 22.70 12.73
CA LEU A 57 11.97 21.92 12.48
C LEU A 57 12.17 21.66 10.99
N LEU A 58 11.09 21.40 10.23
CA LEU A 58 11.11 21.25 8.77
C LEU A 58 11.70 22.46 8.04
N TYR A 59 11.47 23.68 8.52
CA TYR A 59 12.04 24.89 7.93
C TYR A 59 13.47 25.18 8.39
N ILE A 60 13.85 24.71 9.59
CA ILE A 60 15.20 24.91 10.14
C ILE A 60 16.19 23.89 9.55
N LEU A 61 15.76 22.65 9.34
CA LEU A 61 16.60 21.52 8.90
C LEU A 61 17.41 21.81 7.61
N PRO A 62 16.86 22.45 6.57
CA PRO A 62 17.61 22.82 5.37
C PRO A 62 18.85 23.67 5.65
N PHE A 63 18.76 24.62 6.59
CA PHE A 63 19.88 25.47 6.97
C PHE A 63 20.94 24.69 7.74
N VAL A 64 20.51 23.80 8.63
CA VAL A 64 21.42 22.90 9.36
C VAL A 64 22.17 22.00 8.37
N PHE A 65 21.46 21.46 7.37
CA PHE A 65 22.11 20.62 6.35
C PHE A 65 23.11 21.38 5.49
N LEU A 66 22.79 22.61 5.11
CA LEU A 66 23.71 23.46 4.35
C LEU A 66 25.03 23.69 5.12
N ILE A 67 24.94 24.04 6.41
CA ILE A 67 26.12 24.25 7.27
C ILE A 67 26.87 22.92 7.46
N SER A 68 26.14 21.83 7.69
CA SER A 68 26.72 20.51 7.91
C SER A 68 27.55 20.03 6.71
N GLY A 69 27.11 20.32 5.48
CA GLY A 69 27.83 19.91 4.28
C GLY A 69 29.16 20.64 4.08
N LEU A 70 29.31 21.82 4.67
CA LEU A 70 30.57 22.55 4.68
C LEU A 70 31.53 22.03 5.77
N ALA A 71 30.98 21.55 6.89
CA ALA A 71 31.75 21.17 8.06
C ALA A 71 32.20 19.69 8.08
N PHE A 72 31.47 18.79 7.42
CA PHE A 72 31.72 17.35 7.53
C PHE A 72 32.41 16.74 6.30
N PRO A 73 33.17 15.64 6.48
CA PRO A 73 33.75 14.89 5.36
C PRO A 73 32.69 14.22 4.47
N ILE A 74 32.96 14.14 3.17
CA ILE A 74 32.03 13.56 2.18
C ILE A 74 31.62 12.11 2.50
N GLY A 75 32.51 11.29 3.05
CA GLY A 75 32.18 9.92 3.44
C GLY A 75 31.06 9.84 4.49
N VAL A 76 31.05 10.77 5.45
CA VAL A 76 29.99 10.86 6.48
C VAL A 76 28.68 11.30 5.85
N MET A 77 28.73 12.25 4.92
CA MET A 77 27.55 12.71 4.19
C MET A 77 26.94 11.60 3.32
N PHE A 78 27.78 10.76 2.70
CA PHE A 78 27.32 9.61 1.91
C PHE A 78 26.60 8.57 2.79
N TYR A 79 27.16 8.27 3.96
CA TYR A 79 26.49 7.44 4.96
C TYR A 79 25.12 8.01 5.34
N TRP A 80 25.06 9.32 5.58
CA TRP A 80 23.82 9.99 5.96
C TRP A 80 22.77 9.95 4.83
N LEU A 81 23.18 10.19 3.58
CA LEU A 81 22.30 10.05 2.42
C LEU A 81 21.72 8.64 2.34
N THR A 82 22.56 7.62 2.47
CA THR A 82 22.14 6.21 2.43
C THR A 82 21.12 5.91 3.53
N SER A 83 21.37 6.41 4.75
CA SER A 83 20.45 6.29 5.89
C SER A 83 19.11 7.00 5.66
N ASN A 84 19.12 8.19 5.04
CA ASN A 84 17.89 8.92 4.69
C ASN A 84 17.06 8.17 3.64
N ILE A 85 17.71 7.62 2.61
CA ILE A 85 17.03 6.81 1.58
C ILE A 85 16.42 5.55 2.23
N TRP A 86 17.18 4.85 3.06
CA TRP A 86 16.68 3.68 3.79
C TRP A 86 15.46 4.03 4.65
N THR A 87 15.55 5.11 5.42
CA THR A 87 14.45 5.60 6.27
C THR A 87 13.23 5.96 5.44
N MET A 88 13.41 6.61 4.29
CA MET A 88 12.32 6.95 3.38
C MET A 88 11.62 5.68 2.86
N VAL A 89 12.37 4.64 2.49
CA VAL A 89 11.81 3.34 2.08
C VAL A 89 11.03 2.70 3.22
N GLN A 90 11.62 2.64 4.42
CA GLN A 90 10.96 2.08 5.60
C GLN A 90 9.66 2.82 5.91
N GLN A 91 9.69 4.16 5.93
CA GLN A 91 8.52 4.98 6.20
C GLN A 91 7.44 4.82 5.13
N ALA A 92 7.81 4.75 3.85
CA ALA A 92 6.87 4.51 2.76
C ALA A 92 6.16 3.15 2.91
N LEU A 93 6.89 2.10 3.31
CA LEU A 93 6.32 0.79 3.59
C LEU A 93 5.39 0.81 4.82
N VAL A 94 5.79 1.48 5.89
CA VAL A 94 5.00 1.61 7.12
C VAL A 94 3.70 2.37 6.86
N ILE A 95 3.75 3.55 6.23
CA ILE A 95 2.55 4.35 5.93
C ILE A 95 1.59 3.58 5.01
N ARG A 96 2.12 2.76 4.08
CA ARG A 96 1.31 1.96 3.16
C ARG A 96 0.64 0.75 3.81
N THR A 97 1.27 0.15 4.82
CA THR A 97 0.80 -1.08 5.48
C THR A 97 -0.02 -0.78 6.74
N MET A 98 0.41 0.20 7.53
CA MET A 98 -0.14 0.63 8.81
C MET A 98 -0.36 2.15 8.83
N PRO A 99 -1.32 2.70 8.05
CA PRO A 99 -1.63 4.12 8.08
C PRO A 99 -2.24 4.53 9.42
N THR A 100 -2.01 5.77 9.86
CA THR A 100 -2.62 6.32 11.08
C THR A 100 -4.14 6.32 10.95
N PRO A 101 -4.90 5.70 11.89
CA PRO A 101 -6.37 5.69 11.85
C PRO A 101 -6.95 7.09 11.75
N GLY A 102 -7.97 7.29 10.91
CA GLY A 102 -8.60 8.60 10.70
C GLY A 102 -7.78 9.62 9.90
N SER A 103 -6.61 9.25 9.36
CA SER A 103 -5.86 10.09 8.42
C SER A 103 -6.31 9.88 6.96
N GLU A 104 -5.97 10.81 6.07
CA GLU A 104 -6.21 10.68 4.63
C GLU A 104 -5.57 9.40 4.04
N ALA A 105 -4.43 8.98 4.57
CA ALA A 105 -3.78 7.72 4.19
C ALA A 105 -4.64 6.48 4.55
N ALA A 106 -5.38 6.51 5.66
CA ALA A 106 -6.29 5.44 6.04
C ALA A 106 -7.49 5.38 5.09
N LEU A 107 -8.11 6.52 4.78
CA LEU A 107 -9.20 6.63 3.80
C LEU A 107 -8.77 6.14 2.41
N ALA A 108 -7.57 6.51 1.96
CA ALA A 108 -7.03 6.04 0.68
C ALA A 108 -6.78 4.51 0.66
N ARG A 109 -6.37 3.94 1.80
CA ARG A 109 -6.22 2.48 1.94
C ARG A 109 -7.57 1.77 1.91
N GLU A 110 -8.57 2.31 2.58
CA GLU A 110 -9.96 1.80 2.54
C GLU A 110 -10.54 1.86 1.13
N ALA A 111 -10.38 2.98 0.41
CA ALA A 111 -10.79 3.11 -0.97
C ALA A 111 -10.10 2.08 -1.89
N ARG A 112 -8.80 1.82 -1.68
CA ARG A 112 -8.05 0.79 -2.42
C ARG A 112 -8.54 -0.62 -2.11
N LEU A 113 -8.84 -0.92 -0.84
CA LEU A 113 -9.41 -2.21 -0.43
C LEU A 113 -10.83 -2.39 -1.00
N ALA A 114 -11.66 -1.35 -0.98
CA ALA A 114 -12.98 -1.37 -1.60
C ALA A 114 -12.91 -1.65 -3.11
N LYS A 115 -11.96 -1.04 -3.84
CA LYS A 115 -11.74 -1.32 -5.26
C LYS A 115 -11.26 -2.76 -5.50
N LYS A 116 -10.32 -3.25 -4.69
CA LYS A 116 -9.83 -4.64 -4.78
C LYS A 116 -10.94 -5.65 -4.49
N ASN A 117 -11.77 -5.39 -3.49
CA ASN A 117 -12.89 -6.25 -3.14
C ASN A 117 -13.97 -6.24 -4.24
N ARG A 118 -14.25 -5.09 -4.86
CA ARG A 118 -15.16 -4.99 -6.02
C ARG A 118 -14.67 -5.79 -7.23
N GLY A 119 -13.37 -5.70 -7.54
CA GLY A 119 -12.77 -6.51 -8.61
C GLY A 119 -12.87 -8.01 -8.30
N ARG A 120 -12.51 -8.42 -7.08
CA ARG A 120 -12.62 -9.82 -6.67
C ARG A 120 -14.05 -10.33 -6.68
N MET A 121 -15.05 -9.52 -6.29
CA MET A 121 -16.46 -9.90 -6.40
C MET A 121 -16.91 -10.04 -7.86
N ALA A 122 -16.38 -9.24 -8.79
CA ALA A 122 -16.66 -9.38 -10.21
C ALA A 122 -16.00 -10.64 -10.80
N ASP A 123 -14.76 -10.93 -10.39
CA ASP A 123 -14.03 -12.14 -10.78
C ASP A 123 -14.69 -13.40 -10.20
N ASP A 124 -15.10 -13.37 -8.93
CA ASP A 124 -15.83 -14.44 -8.26
C ASP A 124 -17.21 -14.64 -8.92
N ALA A 125 -17.92 -13.56 -9.29
CA ALA A 125 -19.19 -13.63 -10.00
C ALA A 125 -19.03 -14.19 -11.42
N ALA A 126 -17.95 -13.82 -12.13
CA ALA A 126 -17.63 -14.38 -13.44
C ALA A 126 -17.26 -15.87 -13.33
N ALA A 127 -16.48 -16.26 -12.31
CA ALA A 127 -16.14 -17.64 -12.03
C ALA A 127 -17.38 -18.49 -11.69
N ILE A 128 -18.31 -17.94 -10.90
CA ILE A 128 -19.61 -18.55 -10.61
C ILE A 128 -20.46 -18.64 -11.88
N ALA A 129 -20.50 -17.60 -12.71
CA ALA A 129 -21.23 -17.63 -13.98
C ALA A 129 -20.69 -18.69 -14.94
N THR A 130 -19.37 -18.79 -15.11
CA THR A 130 -18.74 -19.87 -15.90
C THR A 130 -18.97 -21.25 -15.30
N ALA A 131 -18.97 -21.38 -13.96
CA ALA A 131 -19.26 -22.66 -13.30
C ALA A 131 -20.76 -23.04 -13.35
N VAL A 132 -21.65 -22.07 -13.53
CA VAL A 132 -23.10 -22.28 -13.73
C VAL A 132 -23.40 -22.58 -15.21
N GLU A 133 -22.66 -21.98 -16.14
CA GLU A 133 -22.75 -22.24 -17.58
C GLU A 133 -22.12 -23.58 -17.97
N GLU A 134 -21.02 -23.99 -17.32
CA GLU A 134 -20.46 -25.35 -17.42
C GLU A 134 -21.36 -26.40 -16.72
N LYS A 135 -22.23 -25.96 -15.80
CA LYS A 135 -23.31 -26.76 -15.19
C LYS A 135 -24.67 -26.47 -15.83
N GLU A 136 -24.73 -26.20 -17.13
CA GLU A 136 -26.00 -26.25 -17.84
C GLU A 136 -26.62 -27.64 -17.60
N PRO A 137 -27.78 -27.72 -16.93
CA PRO A 137 -28.32 -29.01 -16.50
C PRO A 137 -28.72 -29.78 -17.74
N GLU A 138 -28.15 -30.98 -17.92
CA GLU A 138 -28.75 -32.02 -18.74
C GLU A 138 -30.25 -32.02 -18.44
N LYS A 139 -31.05 -31.73 -19.48
CA LYS A 139 -32.51 -31.58 -19.41
C LYS A 139 -33.08 -32.61 -18.43
N PRO A 140 -33.94 -32.22 -17.47
CA PRO A 140 -34.40 -33.14 -16.44
C PRO A 140 -35.12 -34.31 -17.11
N VAL A 141 -34.44 -35.45 -17.23
CA VAL A 141 -35.07 -36.70 -17.62
C VAL A 141 -35.98 -37.06 -16.46
N ARG A 142 -37.26 -36.79 -16.66
CA ARG A 142 -38.36 -37.09 -15.74
C ARG A 142 -38.44 -38.60 -15.55
N THR A 143 -37.56 -39.13 -14.71
CA THR A 143 -37.57 -40.53 -14.30
C THR A 143 -38.68 -40.66 -13.29
N GLN A 144 -39.88 -40.95 -13.81
CA GLN A 144 -41.00 -41.37 -13.00
C GLN A 144 -40.62 -42.68 -12.31
N ARG A 145 -40.20 -42.57 -11.04
CA ARG A 145 -39.91 -43.73 -10.20
C ARG A 145 -41.20 -44.52 -10.08
N GLN A 146 -41.27 -45.68 -10.73
CA GLN A 146 -42.40 -46.59 -10.57
C GLN A 146 -42.47 -46.99 -9.10
N GLN A 147 -43.48 -46.49 -8.40
CA GLN A 147 -43.73 -46.86 -7.02
C GLN A 147 -44.10 -48.35 -6.97
N PRO A 148 -43.39 -49.17 -6.19
CA PRO A 148 -43.78 -50.56 -6.01
C PRO A 148 -45.12 -50.60 -5.28
N VAL A 149 -46.15 -51.09 -5.97
CA VAL A 149 -47.44 -51.35 -5.35
C VAL A 149 -47.32 -52.53 -4.39
N GLY A 150 -47.79 -52.34 -3.15
CA GLY A 150 -47.75 -53.38 -2.12
C GLY A 150 -48.48 -54.66 -2.54
N LYS A 151 -47.97 -55.81 -2.11
CA LYS A 151 -48.42 -57.18 -2.48
C LYS A 151 -49.94 -57.40 -2.41
N ASN A 152 -50.65 -56.68 -1.54
CA ASN A 152 -52.10 -56.80 -1.39
C ASN A 152 -52.89 -56.20 -2.57
N ARG A 153 -52.31 -55.25 -3.32
CA ARG A 153 -52.97 -54.59 -4.47
C ARG A 153 -52.71 -55.31 -5.80
N ALA A 154 -51.58 -56.01 -5.93
CA ALA A 154 -51.25 -56.81 -7.10
C ALA A 154 -52.20 -58.02 -7.29
N LYS A 155 -52.69 -58.61 -6.20
CA LYS A 155 -53.60 -59.77 -6.24
C LYS A 155 -55.02 -59.44 -6.73
N LYS A 156 -55.41 -58.15 -6.77
CA LYS A 156 -56.77 -57.73 -7.15
C LYS A 156 -56.90 -57.32 -8.62
N GLN A 157 -55.80 -57.20 -9.37
CA GLN A 157 -55.80 -56.85 -10.80
C GLN A 157 -55.69 -58.05 -11.76
N GLY A 158 -55.50 -59.27 -11.25
CA GLY A 158 -55.34 -60.50 -12.04
C GLY A 158 -56.55 -61.44 -12.06
N GLY A 159 -57.79 -60.92 -11.97
CA GLY A 159 -59.00 -61.73 -12.12
C GLY A 159 -59.37 -61.87 -13.61
N PRO A 160 -59.73 -63.07 -14.11
CA PRO A 160 -59.97 -63.30 -15.53
C PRO A 160 -61.19 -62.50 -16.01
N LYS A 161 -61.01 -61.72 -17.08
CA LYS A 161 -62.14 -61.22 -17.87
C LYS A 161 -62.68 -62.40 -18.68
N LYS A 162 -63.99 -62.65 -18.57
CA LYS A 162 -64.75 -63.48 -19.51
C LYS A 162 -64.68 -62.90 -20.92
#